data_AF-A0A5C8B871-F1
#
_entry.id   AF-A0A5C8B871-F1
#
_cell.length_a   1.000
_cell.length_b   1.000
_cell.length_c   1.000
_cell.angle_alpha   90.00
_cell.angle_beta   90.00
_cell.angle_gamma   90.00
#
_symmetry.space_group_name_H-M   'P 1'
#
loop_
_entity.id
_entity.type
_entity.pdbx_description
1 polymer ?
#
loop_
_entity_poly.entity_id
_entity_poly.type
_entity_poly.pdbx_seq_one_letter_code
_entity_poly.pdbx_strand_id
1 'polypeptide(L)'
;MHTLAPLWLWSVFIVFVLLALFVDFVVLKKQGAHEVTVPEAIRWSAAWVALSLAFNVLLWWAFAQDQGSAVAHTKAVEFLTGYLIEKSLAVDNIFVFLMIFTYFSVPAAYQKRVLMIGILGAIVLRTVMILVGGWLLAQFHWILYLFGAFLILTGVKMWWAAGKESDLDDNPVLKLLRRLLPVSHDYDGEKFF
;
A
#
# COMPACT_ATOMS: atom_id res chain seq x y z
N MET A 1 -25.24 -20.95 0.43
CA MET A 1 -24.21 -19.90 0.52
C MET A 1 -22.85 -20.57 0.37
N HIS A 2 -22.29 -20.57 -0.83
CA HIS A 2 -20.95 -21.12 -1.06
C HIS A 2 -19.93 -20.07 -0.60
N THR A 3 -19.38 -20.25 0.60
CA THR A 3 -18.22 -19.47 1.05
C THR A 3 -17.06 -19.76 0.10
N LEU A 4 -16.46 -18.72 -0.48
CA LEU A 4 -15.37 -18.79 -1.46
C LEU A 4 -14.13 -19.56 -0.94
N ALA A 5 -14.01 -19.74 0.37
CA ALA A 5 -12.97 -20.50 1.04
C ALA A 5 -13.49 -21.09 2.37
N PRO A 6 -12.92 -22.20 2.86
CA PRO A 6 -13.31 -22.79 4.14
C PRO A 6 -12.96 -21.88 5.34
N LEU A 7 -13.78 -21.88 6.39
CA LEU A 7 -13.67 -20.97 7.55
C LEU A 7 -12.31 -21.02 8.27
N TRP A 8 -11.64 -22.17 8.25
CA TRP A 8 -10.30 -22.32 8.84
C TRP A 8 -9.24 -21.52 8.06
N LEU A 9 -9.37 -21.39 6.73
CA LEU A 9 -8.44 -20.62 5.89
C LEU A 9 -8.53 -19.13 6.22
N TRP A 10 -9.74 -18.61 6.44
CA TRP A 10 -9.96 -17.24 6.91
C TRP A 10 -9.31 -16.99 8.27
N SER A 11 -9.42 -17.97 9.18
CA SER A 11 -8.82 -17.86 10.51
C SER A 11 -7.29 -17.82 10.43
N VAL A 12 -6.68 -18.71 9.63
CA VAL A 12 -5.22 -18.73 9.39
C VAL A 12 -4.76 -17.43 8.71
N PHE A 13 -5.50 -16.94 7.71
CA PHE A 13 -5.20 -15.70 7.02
C PHE A 13 -5.22 -14.49 7.98
N ILE A 14 -6.27 -14.36 8.81
CA ILE A 14 -6.37 -13.27 9.78
C ILE A 14 -5.22 -13.34 10.79
N VAL A 15 -4.91 -14.52 11.32
CA VAL A 15 -3.79 -14.69 12.27
C VAL A 15 -2.47 -14.34 11.62
N PHE A 16 -2.22 -14.78 10.38
CA PHE A 16 -1.02 -14.46 9.63
C PHE A 16 -0.89 -12.94 9.40
N VAL A 17 -1.97 -12.27 8.99
CA VAL A 17 -1.98 -10.81 8.80
C VAL A 17 -1.69 -10.09 10.11
N LEU A 18 -2.34 -10.47 11.22
CA LEU A 18 -2.08 -9.85 12.53
C LEU A 18 -0.63 -10.05 12.98
N LEU A 19 -0.06 -11.23 12.75
CA LEU A 19 1.32 -11.54 13.10
C LEU A 19 2.30 -10.75 12.23
N ALA A 20 2.06 -10.67 10.92
CA ALA A 20 2.84 -9.85 10.00
C ALA A 20 2.82 -8.37 10.40
N LEU A 21 1.64 -7.82 10.74
CA LEU A 21 1.52 -6.45 11.24
C LEU A 21 2.27 -6.25 12.55
N PHE A 22 2.20 -7.21 13.47
CA PHE A 22 2.95 -7.14 14.71
C PHE A 22 4.47 -7.11 14.46
N VAL A 23 4.96 -7.97 13.56
CA VAL A 23 6.37 -7.97 13.15
C VAL A 23 6.74 -6.63 12.51
N ASP A 24 5.95 -6.11 11.58
CA ASP A 24 6.19 -4.82 10.94
C ASP A 24 6.26 -3.69 11.97
N PHE A 25 5.33 -3.61 12.93
CA PHE A 25 5.36 -2.60 13.99
C PHE A 25 6.61 -2.74 14.89
N VAL A 26 7.00 -3.96 15.25
CA VAL A 26 8.18 -4.21 16.09
C VAL A 26 9.46 -3.88 15.33
N VAL A 27 9.56 -4.26 14.05
CA VAL A 27 10.72 -3.99 13.20
C VAL A 27 10.83 -2.49 12.90
N LEU A 28 9.75 -1.80 12.53
CA LEU A 28 9.75 -0.34 12.34
C LEU A 28 10.14 0.40 13.60
N LYS A 29 9.67 -0.04 14.78
CA LYS A 29 10.05 0.55 16.06
C LYS A 29 11.53 0.32 16.38
N LYS A 30 12.09 -0.84 16.01
CA LYS A 30 13.50 -1.20 16.24
C LYS A 30 14.48 -0.57 15.24
N GLN A 31 14.07 -0.29 14.01
CA GLN A 31 14.97 0.22 12.97
C GLN A 31 15.51 1.64 13.21
N GLY A 32 15.10 2.33 14.28
CA GLY A 32 15.67 3.61 14.70
C GLY A 32 15.59 4.69 13.60
N ALA A 33 16.14 5.88 13.85
CA ALA A 33 16.18 6.97 12.87
C ALA A 33 17.24 6.76 11.76
N HIS A 34 17.48 5.52 11.31
CA HIS A 34 18.37 5.31 10.17
C HIS A 34 17.66 5.74 8.89
N GLU A 35 18.18 6.81 8.28
CA GLU A 35 17.75 7.25 6.96
C GLU A 35 18.38 6.33 5.92
N VAL A 36 17.56 5.51 5.28
CA VAL A 36 18.01 4.68 4.16
C VAL A 36 18.29 5.61 2.99
N THR A 37 19.54 5.70 2.56
CA THR A 37 19.90 6.53 1.41
C THR A 37 19.33 5.92 0.12
N VAL A 38 18.91 6.76 -0.83
CA VAL A 38 18.34 6.36 -2.14
C VAL A 38 19.15 5.23 -2.84
N PRO A 39 20.49 5.29 -2.95
CA PRO A 39 21.27 4.20 -3.56
C PRO A 39 21.26 2.89 -2.76
N GLU A 40 21.10 2.94 -1.44
CA GLU A 40 20.94 1.76 -0.61
C GLU A 40 19.55 1.13 -0.80
N ALA A 41 18.50 1.96 -0.85
CA ALA A 41 17.13 1.51 -1.11
C ALA A 41 16.99 0.86 -2.49
N ILE A 42 17.63 1.42 -3.53
CA ILE A 42 17.63 0.84 -4.88
C ILE A 42 18.29 -0.54 -4.88
N ARG A 43 19.46 -0.69 -4.23
CA ARG A 43 20.15 -1.99 -4.15
C ARG A 43 19.33 -3.03 -3.43
N TRP A 44 18.71 -2.68 -2.30
CA TRP A 44 17.81 -3.58 -1.59
C TRP A 44 16.60 -3.96 -2.43
N SER A 45 15.95 -3.00 -3.08
CA SER A 45 14.81 -3.28 -3.96
C SER A 45 15.20 -4.18 -5.13
N ALA A 46 16.34 -3.92 -5.76
CA ALA A 46 16.87 -4.74 -6.86
C ALA A 46 17.19 -6.16 -6.39
N ALA A 47 17.78 -6.33 -5.21
CA ALA A 47 18.06 -7.64 -4.63
C ALA A 47 16.78 -8.45 -4.40
N TRP A 48 15.72 -7.82 -3.85
CA TRP A 48 14.42 -8.47 -3.64
C TRP A 48 13.71 -8.82 -4.96
N VAL A 49 13.79 -7.94 -5.96
CA VAL A 49 13.24 -8.21 -7.30
C VAL A 49 13.99 -9.37 -7.95
N ALA A 50 15.32 -9.37 -7.90
CA ALA A 50 16.16 -10.43 -8.44
C ALA A 50 15.89 -11.77 -7.75
N LEU A 51 15.73 -11.78 -6.42
CA LEU A 51 15.36 -12.98 -5.68
C LEU A 51 13.99 -13.52 -6.10
N SER A 52 13.01 -12.64 -6.29
CA SER A 52 11.66 -13.02 -6.75
C SER A 52 11.67 -13.59 -8.18
N LEU A 53 12.46 -13.00 -9.08
CA LEU A 53 12.66 -13.50 -10.43
C LEU A 53 13.42 -14.83 -10.45
N ALA A 54 14.45 -14.98 -9.62
CA ALA A 54 15.18 -16.24 -9.47
C ALA A 54 14.25 -17.34 -8.96
N PHE A 55 13.40 -17.04 -7.97
CA PHE A 55 12.37 -17.97 -7.53
C PHE A 55 11.38 -18.33 -8.64
N ASN A 56 10.95 -17.37 -9.47
CA ASN A 56 10.07 -17.64 -10.61
C ASN A 56 10.72 -18.60 -11.63
N VAL A 57 12.01 -18.41 -11.93
CA VAL A 57 12.77 -19.29 -12.83
C VAL A 57 12.94 -20.68 -12.20
N LEU A 58 13.23 -20.78 -10.91
CA LEU A 58 13.30 -22.05 -10.19
C LEU A 58 11.96 -22.77 -10.17
N LEU A 59 10.86 -22.02 -9.96
CA LEU A 59 9.50 -22.54 -10.02
C LEU A 59 9.19 -23.10 -11.41
N TRP A 60 9.54 -22.35 -12.46
CA TRP A 60 9.42 -22.84 -13.84
C TRP A 60 10.21 -24.12 -14.05
N TRP A 61 11.47 -24.19 -13.60
CA TRP A 61 12.31 -25.37 -13.78
C TRP A 61 11.78 -26.59 -13.01
N ALA A 62 11.29 -26.39 -11.78
CA ALA A 62 10.70 -27.44 -10.95
C ALA A 62 9.43 -28.02 -11.60
N PHE A 63 8.49 -27.16 -12.05
CA PHE A 63 7.28 -27.63 -12.73
C PHE A 63 7.54 -28.18 -14.13
N ALA A 64 8.60 -27.71 -14.82
CA ALA A 64 8.96 -28.21 -16.14
C ALA A 64 9.47 -29.66 -16.08
N GLN A 65 10.17 -30.04 -15.00
CA GLN A 65 10.62 -31.42 -14.79
C GLN A 65 9.47 -32.38 -14.45
N ASP A 66 8.50 -31.93 -13.68
CA ASP A 66 7.51 -32.81 -13.05
C ASP A 66 6.19 -32.90 -13.86
N GLN A 67 5.74 -31.80 -14.46
CA GLN A 67 4.41 -31.68 -15.10
C GLN A 67 4.47 -31.14 -16.54
N GLY A 68 5.67 -30.96 -17.08
CA GLY A 68 5.91 -30.51 -18.46
C GLY A 68 5.89 -28.99 -18.65
N SER A 69 6.51 -28.53 -19.74
CA SER A 69 6.80 -27.11 -19.98
C SER A 69 5.54 -26.24 -20.08
N ALA A 70 4.40 -26.77 -20.55
CA ALA A 70 3.15 -26.01 -20.69
C ALA A 70 2.56 -25.60 -19.33
N VAL A 71 2.58 -26.49 -18.34
CA VAL A 71 2.10 -26.22 -16.97
C VAL A 71 3.09 -25.28 -16.27
N ALA A 72 4.38 -25.50 -16.45
CA ALA A 72 5.44 -24.65 -15.91
C ALA A 72 5.34 -23.20 -16.37
N HIS A 73 5.12 -22.96 -17.67
CA HIS A 73 4.93 -21.60 -18.20
C HIS A 73 3.71 -20.93 -17.59
N THR A 74 2.59 -21.65 -17.47
CA THR A 74 1.36 -21.11 -16.88
C THR A 74 1.59 -20.70 -15.42
N LYS A 75 2.21 -21.55 -14.61
CA LYS A 75 2.50 -21.26 -13.19
C LYS A 75 3.52 -20.15 -12.99
N ALA A 76 4.56 -20.08 -13.83
CA ALA A 76 5.53 -19.00 -13.78
C ALA A 76 4.91 -17.64 -14.17
N VAL A 77 4.00 -17.63 -15.15
CA VAL A 77 3.27 -16.41 -15.52
C VAL A 77 2.30 -16.01 -14.40
N GLU A 78 1.53 -16.94 -13.83
CA GLU A 78 0.65 -16.67 -12.68
C GLU A 78 1.43 -16.05 -11.51
N PHE A 79 2.58 -16.62 -11.15
CA PHE A 79 3.44 -16.08 -10.10
C PHE A 79 3.95 -14.67 -10.42
N LEU A 80 4.48 -14.47 -11.64
CA LEU A 80 5.02 -13.18 -12.04
C LEU A 80 3.93 -12.09 -12.11
N THR A 81 2.75 -12.43 -12.62
CA THR A 81 1.60 -11.53 -12.65
C THR A 81 1.15 -11.17 -11.24
N GLY A 82 1.04 -12.16 -10.34
CA GLY A 82 0.74 -11.90 -8.93
C GLY A 82 1.75 -10.97 -8.27
N TYR A 83 3.04 -11.28 -8.42
CA TYR A 83 4.13 -10.46 -7.89
C TYR A 83 4.09 -9.01 -8.41
N LEU A 84 3.87 -8.81 -9.71
CA LEU A 84 3.79 -7.47 -10.30
C LEU A 84 2.58 -6.70 -9.77
N ILE A 85 1.41 -7.33 -9.65
CA ILE A 85 0.20 -6.71 -9.09
C ILE A 85 0.46 -6.28 -7.65
N GLU A 86 1.01 -7.17 -6.81
CA GLU A 86 1.33 -6.86 -5.41
C GLU A 86 2.37 -5.72 -5.31
N LYS A 87 3.40 -5.75 -6.15
CA LYS A 87 4.43 -4.70 -6.17
C LYS A 87 3.87 -3.34 -6.60
N SER A 88 3.06 -3.29 -7.65
CA SER A 88 2.41 -2.05 -8.10
C SER A 88 1.51 -1.46 -7.02
N LEU A 89 0.75 -2.32 -6.32
CA LEU A 89 -0.15 -1.92 -5.24
C LEU A 89 0.61 -1.38 -4.02
N ALA A 90 1.80 -1.94 -3.72
CA ALA A 90 2.68 -1.40 -2.68
C ALA A 90 3.29 -0.04 -3.06
N VAL A 91 3.66 0.16 -4.34
CA VAL A 91 4.23 1.43 -4.84
C VAL A 91 3.20 2.57 -4.81
N ASP A 92 1.96 2.29 -5.22
CA ASP A 92 0.86 3.26 -5.17
C ASP A 92 0.64 3.82 -3.75
N ASN A 93 0.63 2.93 -2.75
CA ASN A 93 0.52 3.31 -1.34
C ASN A 93 1.65 4.26 -0.90
N ILE A 94 2.91 3.96 -1.26
CA ILE A 94 4.06 4.81 -0.89
C ILE A 94 3.95 6.19 -1.55
N PHE A 95 3.48 6.27 -2.79
CA PHE A 95 3.31 7.54 -3.49
C PHE A 95 2.31 8.46 -2.79
N VAL A 96 1.17 7.90 -2.33
CA VAL A 96 0.19 8.64 -1.54
C VAL A 96 0.82 9.22 -0.26
N PHE A 97 1.60 8.41 0.47
CA PHE A 97 2.28 8.89 1.68
C PHE A 97 3.31 10.00 1.38
N LEU A 98 4.09 9.87 0.31
CA LEU A 98 5.05 10.90 -0.10
C LEU A 98 4.36 12.21 -0.47
N MET A 99 3.28 12.16 -1.25
CA MET A 99 2.49 13.35 -1.57
C MET A 99 1.95 14.03 -0.31
N ILE A 100 1.42 13.25 0.64
CA ILE A 100 0.91 13.77 1.91
C ILE A 100 2.05 14.41 2.73
N PHE A 101 3.21 13.77 2.84
CA PHE A 101 4.35 14.31 3.59
C PHE A 101 4.90 15.60 2.96
N THR A 102 5.00 15.65 1.64
CA THR A 102 5.39 16.86 0.90
C THR A 102 4.34 17.96 1.07
N TYR A 103 3.06 17.61 0.99
CA TYR A 103 1.95 18.57 1.14
C TYR A 103 1.88 19.20 2.55
N PHE A 104 2.23 18.44 3.59
CA PHE A 104 2.27 18.92 4.97
C PHE A 104 3.68 19.32 5.46
N SER A 105 4.68 19.33 4.57
CA SER A 105 6.09 19.62 4.90
C SER A 105 6.59 18.89 6.15
N VAL A 106 6.27 17.60 6.29
CA VAL A 106 6.54 16.82 7.51
C VAL A 106 8.05 16.56 7.66
N PRO A 107 8.69 17.02 8.76
CA PRO A 107 10.11 16.77 9.01
C PRO A 107 10.43 15.26 9.05
N ALA A 108 11.58 14.87 8.49
CA ALA A 108 12.00 13.46 8.34
C ALA A 108 11.97 12.65 9.66
N ALA A 109 12.27 13.31 10.79
CA ALA A 109 12.22 12.70 12.12
C ALA A 109 10.83 12.16 12.52
N TYR A 110 9.75 12.78 12.02
CA TYR A 110 8.37 12.39 12.33
C TYR A 110 7.73 11.51 11.27
N GLN A 111 8.29 11.45 10.05
CA GLN A 111 7.72 10.67 8.94
C GLN A 111 7.51 9.20 9.31
N LYS A 112 8.45 8.56 10.01
CA LYS A 112 8.29 7.15 10.45
C LYS A 112 7.10 6.94 11.38
N ARG A 113 6.84 7.87 12.30
CA ARG A 113 5.70 7.78 13.24
C ARG A 113 4.38 8.01 12.52
N VAL A 114 4.32 9.05 11.67
CA VAL A 114 3.12 9.35 10.88
C VAL A 114 2.82 8.21 9.90
N LEU A 115 3.85 7.62 9.30
CA LEU A 115 3.72 6.45 8.41
C LEU A 115 3.10 5.26 9.13
N MET A 116 3.50 4.95 10.37
CA MET A 116 2.88 3.85 11.13
C MET A 116 1.38 4.05 11.36
N ILE A 117 0.97 5.26 11.75
CA ILE A 117 -0.45 5.59 11.96
C ILE A 117 -1.19 5.54 10.61
N GLY A 118 -0.56 6.06 9.55
CA GLY A 118 -1.08 6.04 8.19
C GLY A 118 -1.28 4.63 7.64
N ILE A 119 -0.32 3.71 7.83
CA ILE A 119 -0.43 2.31 7.43
C ILE A 119 -1.58 1.63 8.17
N LEU A 120 -1.69 1.82 9.49
CA LEU A 120 -2.79 1.25 10.28
C LEU A 120 -4.15 1.76 9.77
N GLY A 121 -4.27 3.08 9.55
CA GLY A 121 -5.47 3.70 8.99
C GLY A 121 -5.79 3.21 7.59
N ALA A 122 -4.79 3.08 6.72
CA ALA A 122 -4.95 2.58 5.36
C ALA A 122 -5.42 1.11 5.34
N ILE A 123 -4.91 0.26 6.23
CA ILE A 123 -5.35 -1.13 6.35
C ILE A 123 -6.80 -1.20 6.81
N VAL A 124 -7.20 -0.39 7.79
CA VAL A 124 -8.59 -0.33 8.27
C VAL A 124 -9.51 0.15 7.15
N LEU A 125 -9.17 1.26 6.49
CA LEU A 125 -9.94 1.80 5.38
C LEU A 125 -10.05 0.77 4.24
N ARG A 126 -8.96 0.09 3.91
CA ARG A 126 -8.94 -0.99 2.92
C ARG A 126 -9.82 -2.16 3.33
N THR A 127 -9.79 -2.59 4.58
CA THR A 127 -10.63 -3.68 5.08
C THR A 127 -12.12 -3.32 4.95
N VAL A 128 -12.48 -2.10 5.38
CA VAL A 128 -13.85 -1.59 5.22
C VAL A 128 -14.25 -1.50 3.75
N MET A 129 -13.40 -0.91 2.90
CA MET A 129 -13.65 -0.81 1.46
C MET A 129 -13.79 -2.17 0.78
N ILE A 130 -13.04 -3.19 1.17
CA ILE A 130 -13.15 -4.53 0.58
C ILE A 130 -14.47 -5.19 1.00
N LEU A 131 -14.82 -5.12 2.29
CA LEU A 131 -16.05 -5.74 2.81
C LEU A 131 -17.30 -5.05 2.25
N VAL A 132 -17.33 -3.71 2.32
CA VAL A 132 -18.46 -2.91 1.83
C VAL A 132 -18.48 -2.88 0.30
N GLY A 133 -17.33 -2.66 -0.33
CA GLY A 133 -17.19 -2.60 -1.78
C GLY A 133 -17.55 -3.93 -2.43
N GLY A 134 -17.13 -5.07 -1.86
CA GLY A 134 -17.52 -6.39 -2.37
C GLY A 134 -19.04 -6.58 -2.38
N TRP A 135 -19.71 -6.17 -1.30
CA TRP A 135 -21.18 -6.21 -1.23
C TRP A 135 -21.85 -5.24 -2.22
N LEU A 136 -21.33 -4.02 -2.32
CA LEU A 136 -21.86 -2.96 -3.19
C LEU A 136 -21.72 -3.34 -4.68
N LEU A 137 -20.57 -3.90 -5.06
CA LEU A 137 -20.28 -4.37 -6.41
C LEU A 137 -21.14 -5.56 -6.81
N ALA A 138 -21.45 -6.46 -5.88
CA ALA A 138 -22.33 -7.59 -6.15
C ALA A 138 -23.76 -7.16 -6.52
N GLN A 139 -24.25 -6.06 -5.94
CA GLN A 139 -25.58 -5.52 -6.21
C GLN A 139 -25.61 -4.53 -7.38
N PHE A 140 -24.54 -3.75 -7.56
CA PHE A 140 -24.51 -2.64 -8.51
C PHE A 140 -23.28 -2.68 -9.41
N HIS A 141 -23.36 -3.40 -10.52
CA HIS A 141 -22.25 -3.52 -11.48
C HIS A 141 -21.88 -2.17 -12.14
N TRP A 142 -22.83 -1.23 -12.25
CA TRP A 142 -22.57 0.09 -12.82
C TRP A 142 -21.61 0.94 -11.96
N ILE A 143 -21.50 0.64 -10.66
CA ILE A 143 -20.55 1.29 -9.76
C ILE A 143 -19.10 1.03 -10.17
N LEU A 144 -18.80 -0.08 -10.86
CA LEU A 144 -17.46 -0.32 -11.41
C LEU A 144 -17.06 0.75 -12.41
N TYR A 145 -17.96 1.14 -13.30
CA TYR A 145 -17.69 2.21 -14.27
C TYR A 145 -17.51 3.57 -13.58
N LEU A 146 -18.30 3.83 -12.53
CA LEU A 146 -18.15 5.04 -11.73
C LEU A 146 -16.81 5.08 -11.00
N PHE A 147 -16.43 3.99 -10.32
CA PHE A 147 -15.12 3.88 -9.64
C PHE A 147 -13.96 3.95 -10.62
N GLY A 148 -14.08 3.30 -11.78
CA GLY A 148 -13.07 3.36 -12.84
C GLY A 148 -12.90 4.78 -13.39
N ALA A 149 -14.00 5.48 -13.69
CA ALA A 149 -13.96 6.87 -14.11
C ALA A 149 -13.37 7.78 -13.02
N PHE A 150 -13.77 7.58 -11.77
CA PHE A 150 -13.21 8.30 -10.63
C PHE A 150 -11.69 8.10 -10.50
N LEU A 151 -11.21 6.85 -10.60
CA LEU A 151 -9.79 6.51 -10.54
C LEU A 151 -8.99 7.15 -11.68
N ILE A 152 -9.53 7.14 -12.90
CA ILE A 152 -8.91 7.83 -14.05
C ILE A 152 -8.80 9.32 -13.78
N LEU A 153 -9.88 9.96 -13.31
CA LEU A 153 -9.88 11.39 -12.99
C LEU A 153 -8.87 11.74 -11.90
N THR A 154 -8.81 10.94 -10.82
CA THR A 154 -7.84 11.16 -9.74
C THR A 154 -6.41 10.93 -10.22
N GLY A 155 -6.17 9.90 -11.04
CA GLY A 155 -4.85 9.61 -11.61
C GLY A 155 -4.36 10.75 -12.51
N VAL A 156 -5.22 11.28 -13.38
CA VAL A 156 -4.93 12.45 -14.22
C VAL A 156 -4.67 13.70 -13.38
N LYS A 157 -5.48 13.92 -12.33
CA LYS A 157 -5.28 15.04 -11.40
C LYS A 157 -3.93 14.95 -10.68
N MET A 158 -3.54 13.76 -10.23
CA MET A 158 -2.24 13.51 -9.58
C MET A 158 -1.08 13.72 -10.55
N TRP A 159 -1.22 13.29 -11.81
CA TRP A 159 -0.23 13.56 -12.85
C TRP A 159 -0.02 15.06 -13.08
N TRP A 160 -1.09 15.85 -13.11
CA TRP A 160 -0.99 17.31 -13.26
C TRP A 160 -0.51 18.05 -12.00
N ALA A 161 -0.69 17.46 -10.83
CA ALA A 161 -0.18 17.99 -9.57
C ALA A 161 1.30 17.63 -9.33
N ALA A 162 1.82 16.61 -10.02
CA ALA A 162 3.22 16.21 -9.94
C ALA A 162 4.12 17.36 -10.44
N GLY A 163 4.81 18.03 -9.52
CA GLY A 163 5.73 19.13 -9.79
C GLY A 163 5.20 20.54 -9.49
N LYS A 164 4.00 20.68 -8.92
CA LYS A 164 3.53 21.97 -8.36
C LYS A 164 3.58 21.92 -6.84
N GLU A 165 4.31 22.84 -6.22
CA GLU A 165 4.18 23.12 -4.79
C GLU A 165 2.74 23.58 -4.55
N SER A 166 1.95 22.75 -3.87
CA SER A 166 0.56 23.08 -3.59
C SER A 166 0.54 24.09 -2.44
N ASP A 167 0.12 25.32 -2.73
CA ASP A 167 -0.14 26.35 -1.73
C ASP A 167 -1.04 25.82 -0.60
N LEU A 168 -0.60 26.05 0.64
CA LEU A 168 -1.05 25.37 1.85
C LEU A 168 -2.46 25.75 2.33
N ASP A 169 -3.15 26.73 1.75
CA ASP A 169 -4.32 27.34 2.41
C ASP A 169 -5.68 27.27 1.70
N ASP A 170 -5.76 26.80 0.46
CA ASP A 170 -7.03 26.91 -0.30
C ASP A 170 -7.77 25.60 -0.60
N ASN A 171 -7.34 24.46 -0.04
CA ASN A 171 -8.04 23.20 -0.29
C ASN A 171 -9.25 23.03 0.65
N PRO A 172 -10.51 22.95 0.15
CA PRO A 172 -11.71 22.77 0.96
C PRO A 172 -11.69 21.47 1.78
N VAL A 173 -10.94 20.45 1.33
CA VAL A 173 -10.72 19.22 2.10
C VAL A 173 -9.89 19.49 3.35
N LEU A 174 -8.94 20.43 3.31
CA LEU A 174 -8.15 20.86 4.46
C LEU A 174 -8.99 21.63 5.47
N LYS A 175 -9.89 22.51 5.01
CA LYS A 175 -10.84 23.22 5.87
C LYS A 175 -11.80 22.26 6.56
N LEU A 176 -12.20 21.18 5.89
CA LEU A 176 -13.04 20.14 6.48
C LEU A 176 -12.26 19.24 7.47
N LEU A 177 -11.02 18.87 7.15
CA LEU A 177 -10.15 18.10 8.06
C LEU A 177 -9.75 18.92 9.30
N ARG A 178 -9.36 20.19 9.14
CA ARG A 178 -9.07 21.14 10.25
C ARG A 178 -10.30 21.38 11.14
N ARG A 179 -11.51 21.17 10.61
CA ARG A 179 -12.77 21.30 11.35
C ARG A 179 -13.16 20.02 12.10
N LEU A 180 -12.70 18.86 11.66
CA LEU A 180 -13.02 17.55 12.25
C LEU A 180 -11.90 17.02 13.16
N LEU A 181 -10.65 17.44 12.94
CA LEU A 181 -9.50 17.13 13.78
C LEU A 181 -8.89 18.44 14.30
N PRO A 182 -8.58 18.54 15.61
CA PRO A 182 -7.87 19.70 16.15
C PRO A 182 -6.42 19.68 15.64
N VAL A 183 -6.23 20.19 14.44
CA VAL A 183 -4.90 20.41 13.86
C VAL A 183 -4.42 21.76 14.41
N SER A 184 -3.48 21.71 15.34
CA SER A 184 -2.77 22.89 15.87
C SER A 184 -2.19 23.73 14.72
N HIS A 185 -2.29 25.05 14.85
CA HIS A 185 -1.81 26.02 13.86
C HIS A 185 -0.30 26.25 13.95
N ASP A 186 0.34 25.77 15.01
CA ASP A 186 1.73 26.04 15.34
C ASP A 186 2.49 24.74 15.67
N TYR A 187 3.70 24.62 15.12
CA TYR A 187 4.69 23.62 15.50
C TYR A 187 5.38 24.13 16.77
N ASP A 188 4.73 23.98 17.92
CA ASP A 188 5.36 24.34 19.18
C ASP A 188 6.35 23.26 19.59
N GLY A 189 7.63 23.65 19.63
CA GLY A 189 8.72 22.79 20.06
C GLY A 189 8.47 22.20 21.45
N GLU A 190 8.72 20.90 21.55
CA GLU A 190 9.01 20.14 22.78
C GLU A 190 7.99 20.04 23.92
N LYS A 191 6.71 20.41 23.77
CA LYS A 191 5.71 20.08 24.83
C LYS A 191 4.39 19.56 24.27
N PHE A 192 4.16 18.27 24.50
CA PHE A 192 2.87 17.59 24.31
C PHE A 192 2.05 17.67 25.61
N PHE A 193 1.60 18.86 25.99
CA PHE A 193 0.49 19.08 26.92
C PHE A 193 -0.12 20.46 26.69
#